data_AF-A0A6M2DVU3-F1
#
_entry.id   AF-A0A6M2DVU3-F1
#
_cell.length_a   1.000
_cell.length_b   1.000
_cell.length_c   1.000
_cell.angle_alpha   90.00
_cell.angle_beta   90.00
_cell.angle_gamma   90.00
#
_symmetry.space_group_name_H-M   'P 1'
#
loop_
_entity.id
_entity.type
_entity.pdbx_description
1 polymer ?
#
loop_
_entity_poly.entity_id
_entity_poly.type
_entity_poly.pdbx_seq_one_letter_code
_entity_poly.pdbx_strand_id
1 'polypeptide(L)'
;MHGAGLTHMLFLPRTSAVFELYNCEDTACYRDLARLKGIKYITWEDPELVYKEDDGHHPDGGAHPKFTNYSFDVDEFIRLVSVAANHVFEQKKITIYEEIDTNGFLRHIEL
;
A
#
# COMPACT_ATOMS: atom_id res chain seq x y z
N MET A 1 -0.80 10.07 5.87
CA MET A 1 -0.50 8.73 6.41
C MET A 1 -1.60 8.37 7.39
N HIS A 2 -2.25 7.22 7.24
CA HIS A 2 -3.30 6.77 8.16
C HIS A 2 -2.86 5.46 8.79
N GLY A 3 -3.23 5.24 10.06
CA GLY A 3 -3.10 3.91 10.67
C GLY A 3 -4.02 2.96 9.92
N ALA A 4 -3.47 2.19 8.98
CA ALA A 4 -4.27 1.38 8.08
C ALA A 4 -4.76 0.13 8.79
N GLY A 5 -5.71 0.22 9.73
CA GLY A 5 -6.35 -0.99 10.27
C GLY A 5 -6.95 -1.83 9.14
N LEU A 6 -7.10 -3.14 9.34
CA LEU A 6 -7.64 -4.11 8.36
C LEU A 6 -8.89 -3.61 7.60
N THR A 7 -9.75 -2.84 8.27
CA THR A 7 -10.94 -2.18 7.70
C THR A 7 -10.63 -1.28 6.50
N HIS A 8 -9.51 -0.56 6.51
CA HIS A 8 -9.16 0.36 5.42
C HIS A 8 -8.75 -0.39 4.15
N MET A 9 -8.11 -1.56 4.27
CA MET A 9 -7.72 -2.37 3.11
C MET A 9 -8.92 -2.99 2.38
N LEU A 10 -10.00 -3.29 3.10
CA LEU A 10 -11.21 -3.89 2.51
C LEU A 10 -11.86 -2.98 1.47
N PHE A 11 -11.79 -1.66 1.65
CA PHE A 11 -12.42 -0.67 0.77
C PHE A 11 -11.52 -0.18 -0.37
N LEU A 12 -10.25 -0.62 -0.42
CA LEU A 12 -9.36 -0.25 -1.52
C LEU A 12 -9.83 -0.88 -2.85
N PRO A 13 -9.89 -0.09 -3.94
CA PRO A 13 -10.05 -0.63 -5.29
C PRO A 13 -8.96 -1.67 -5.62
N ARG A 14 -9.27 -2.61 -6.52
CA ARG A 14 -8.30 -3.64 -6.96
C ARG A 14 -7.02 -3.05 -7.57
N THR A 15 -7.09 -1.87 -8.17
CA THR A 15 -5.94 -1.19 -8.78
C THR A 15 -5.09 -0.42 -7.76
N SER A 16 -5.31 -0.58 -6.46
CA SER A 16 -4.62 0.20 -5.42
C SER A 16 -3.25 -0.36 -5.10
N ALA A 17 -2.43 0.48 -4.46
CA ALA A 17 -1.20 0.07 -3.82
C ALA A 17 -1.19 0.53 -2.35
N VAL A 18 -0.55 -0.25 -1.48
CA VAL A 18 -0.32 0.06 -0.07
C VAL A 18 1.18 0.21 0.16
N PHE A 19 1.56 1.31 0.81
CA PHE A 19 2.89 1.51 1.34
C PHE A 19 2.85 1.28 2.87
N GLU A 20 3.55 0.26 3.35
CA GLU A 20 3.71 0.01 4.78
C GLU A 20 4.94 0.74 5.30
N LEU A 21 4.69 1.78 6.10
CA LEU A 21 5.74 2.62 6.69
C LEU A 21 6.54 1.86 7.75
N TYR A 22 5.89 1.03 8.55
CA TYR A 22 6.55 0.22 9.56
C TYR A 22 5.70 -1.00 9.86
N ASN A 23 6.33 -2.16 9.90
CA ASN A 23 5.65 -3.45 10.00
C ASN A 23 5.50 -3.98 11.43
N CYS A 24 5.90 -3.20 12.44
CA CYS A 24 5.83 -3.65 13.84
C CYS A 24 6.55 -4.98 14.08
N GLU A 25 7.65 -5.20 13.36
CA GLU A 25 8.45 -6.45 13.39
C GLU A 25 7.71 -7.68 12.83
N ASP A 26 6.52 -7.49 12.26
CA ASP A 26 5.74 -8.50 11.56
C ASP A 26 5.58 -8.14 10.08
N THR A 27 6.57 -8.54 9.29
CA THR A 27 6.58 -8.30 7.83
C THR A 27 5.42 -9.00 7.09
N ALA A 28 4.75 -9.98 7.71
CA ALA A 28 3.73 -10.78 7.06
C ALA A 28 2.36 -10.11 7.13
N CYS A 29 2.05 -9.40 8.22
CA CYS A 29 0.70 -8.92 8.52
C CYS A 29 0.05 -8.16 7.36
N TYR A 30 0.65 -7.05 6.89
CA TYR A 30 0.07 -6.26 5.79
C TYR A 30 0.36 -6.83 4.41
N ARG A 31 1.49 -7.51 4.25
CA ARG A 31 1.86 -8.17 2.99
C ARG A 31 0.84 -9.24 2.60
N ASP A 32 0.45 -10.08 3.56
CA ASP A 32 -0.48 -11.17 3.32
C ASP A 32 -1.91 -10.63 3.11
N LEU A 33 -2.31 -9.61 3.87
CA LEU A 33 -3.59 -8.92 3.63
C LEU A 33 -3.66 -8.29 2.23
N ALA A 34 -2.59 -7.63 1.78
CA ALA A 34 -2.52 -7.02 0.45
C ALA A 34 -2.58 -8.09 -0.64
N ARG A 35 -1.87 -9.19 -0.44
CA ARG A 35 -1.90 -10.36 -1.33
C ARG A 35 -3.30 -10.97 -1.42
N LEU A 36 -3.98 -11.16 -0.30
CA LEU A 36 -5.35 -11.68 -0.26
C LEU A 36 -6.35 -10.74 -0.94
N LYS A 37 -6.18 -9.42 -0.77
CA LYS A 37 -6.99 -8.40 -1.43
C LYS A 37 -6.68 -8.25 -2.92
N GLY A 38 -5.51 -8.73 -3.37
CA GLY A 38 -5.04 -8.61 -4.75
C GLY A 38 -4.56 -7.21 -5.12
N ILE A 39 -4.01 -6.47 -4.17
CA ILE A 39 -3.47 -5.11 -4.36
C ILE A 39 -1.95 -5.10 -4.18
N LYS A 40 -1.27 -4.15 -4.81
CA LYS A 40 0.18 -4.02 -4.69
C LYS A 40 0.57 -3.65 -3.26
N TYR A 41 1.58 -4.33 -2.74
CA TYR A 41 2.22 -4.02 -1.47
C TYR A 41 3.65 -3.53 -1.72
N ILE A 42 4.04 -2.47 -1.03
CA ILE A 42 5.36 -1.88 -1.03
C ILE A 42 5.71 -1.54 0.42
N THR A 43 6.96 -1.73 0.80
CA THR A 43 7.55 -1.24 2.04
C THR A 43 9.02 -0.89 1.74
N TRP A 44 9.78 -0.53 2.76
CA TRP A 44 11.19 -0.20 2.66
C TRP A 44 12.01 -1.36 2.11
N GLU A 45 12.84 -1.07 1.10
CA GLU A 45 13.81 -2.02 0.57
C GLU A 45 15.09 -2.04 1.44
N ASP A 46 15.42 -0.89 2.04
CA ASP A 46 16.48 -0.74 3.03
C ASP A 46 15.88 -0.28 4.38
N PRO A 47 15.92 -1.12 5.43
CA PRO A 47 15.38 -0.77 6.74
C PRO A 47 16.19 0.32 7.46
N GLU A 48 17.44 0.58 7.06
CA GLU A 48 18.26 1.64 7.65
C GLU A 48 17.77 3.05 7.29
N LEU A 49 16.89 3.17 6.30
CA LEU A 49 16.32 4.44 5.85
C LEU A 49 15.06 4.85 6.63
N VAL A 50 14.75 4.16 7.72
CA VAL A 50 13.62 4.43 8.62
C VAL A 50 14.12 4.51 10.05
N TYR A 51 13.81 5.62 10.71
CA TYR A 51 14.37 5.94 12.01
C TYR A 51 13.25 6.11 13.03
N LYS A 52 13.27 5.25 14.06
CA LYS A 52 12.40 5.32 15.23
C LYS A 52 12.83 6.51 16.10
N GLU A 53 11.89 7.35 16.55
CA GLU A 53 12.22 8.51 17.40
C GLU A 53 12.57 8.10 18.84
N ASP A 54 11.80 7.16 19.41
CA ASP A 54 12.01 6.62 20.76
C ASP A 54 11.47 5.19 20.87
N ASP A 55 11.52 4.57 22.03
CA ASP A 55 11.02 3.19 22.17
C ASP A 55 9.49 3.02 22.13
N GLY A 56 8.78 4.13 22.07
CA GLY A 56 7.34 4.23 22.18
C GLY A 56 6.88 4.27 23.63
N HIS A 57 5.82 5.01 23.90
CA HIS A 57 5.33 5.20 25.26
C HIS A 57 3.82 4.96 25.33
N HIS A 58 3.40 3.78 25.81
CA HIS A 58 1.99 3.54 26.14
C HIS A 58 1.73 3.83 27.62
N PRO A 59 0.67 4.59 27.98
CA PRO A 59 0.36 4.93 29.37
C PRO A 59 0.27 3.71 30.30
N ASP A 60 -0.27 2.60 29.79
CA ASP A 60 -0.55 1.38 30.58
C ASP A 60 0.18 0.12 30.08
N GLY A 61 1.00 0.23 29.03
CA GLY A 61 1.42 -0.94 28.20
C GLY A 61 2.92 -1.09 27.98
N GLY A 62 3.73 -0.20 28.54
CA GLY A 62 5.17 -0.18 28.31
C GLY A 62 5.55 0.31 26.91
N ALA A 63 6.82 0.11 26.56
CA ALA A 63 7.36 0.51 25.28
C ALA A 63 6.88 -0.43 24.17
N HIS A 64 6.36 0.15 23.09
CA HIS A 64 5.95 -0.61 21.92
C HIS A 64 6.18 0.22 20.64
N PRO A 65 6.73 -0.36 19.56
CA PRO A 65 7.02 0.33 18.30
C PRO A 65 5.81 1.00 17.61
N LYS A 66 4.59 0.67 18.03
CA LYS A 66 3.34 1.29 17.57
C LYS A 66 3.13 2.71 18.16
N PHE A 67 3.76 3.00 19.30
CA PHE A 67 3.50 4.22 20.08
C PHE A 67 4.68 5.20 20.02
N THR A 68 5.41 5.21 18.92
CA THR A 68 6.50 6.14 18.61
C THR A 68 6.31 6.73 17.22
N ASN A 69 6.95 7.87 16.97
CA ASN A 69 7.01 8.43 15.63
C ASN A 69 8.18 7.84 14.86
N TYR A 70 8.09 7.99 13.54
CA TYR A 70 9.14 7.60 12.62
C TYR A 70 9.50 8.79 11.73
N SER A 71 10.79 8.97 11.53
CA SER A 71 11.34 9.75 10.41
C SER A 71 11.93 8.79 9.39
N PHE A 72 12.19 9.27 8.18
CA PHE A 72 12.67 8.41 7.09
C PHE A 72 13.39 9.22 6.01
N ASP A 73 14.15 8.52 5.18
CA ASP A 73 14.77 9.10 3.99
C ASP A 73 13.72 9.51 2.95
N VAL A 74 13.75 10.79 2.57
CA VAL A 74 12.72 11.39 1.70
C VAL A 74 12.88 10.94 0.26
N ASP A 75 14.12 10.79 -0.23
CA ASP A 75 14.37 10.43 -1.62
C ASP A 75 13.94 8.98 -1.87
N GLU A 76 14.24 8.08 -0.94
CA GLU A 76 13.78 6.70 -1.00
C GLU A 76 12.26 6.59 -0.90
N PHE A 77 11.63 7.36 0.01
CA PHE A 77 10.18 7.41 0.11
C PHE A 77 9.54 7.83 -1.24
N ILE A 78 10.08 8.88 -1.87
CA ILE A 78 9.59 9.36 -3.18
C ILE A 78 9.78 8.28 -4.24
N ARG A 79 10.92 7.58 -4.25
CA ARG A 79 11.18 6.49 -5.22
C ARG A 79 10.16 5.36 -5.06
N LEU A 80 9.94 4.88 -3.84
CA LEU A 80 9.00 3.79 -3.55
C LEU A 80 7.54 4.18 -3.83
N VAL A 81 7.13 5.39 -3.45
CA VAL A 81 5.79 5.91 -3.77
C VAL A 81 5.60 6.07 -5.27
N SER A 82 6.66 6.45 -6.02
CA SER A 82 6.62 6.52 -7.48
C SER A 82 6.42 5.16 -8.12
N VAL A 83 7.03 4.09 -7.58
CA VAL A 83 6.76 2.70 -8.00
C VAL A 83 5.30 2.34 -7.75
N ALA A 84 4.75 2.72 -6.59
CA ALA A 84 3.34 2.51 -6.26
C ALA A 84 2.41 3.22 -7.26
N ALA A 85 2.70 4.49 -7.54
CA ALA A 85 1.92 5.33 -8.45
C ALA A 85 1.93 4.77 -9.87
N ASN A 86 3.09 4.37 -10.38
CA ASN A 86 3.22 3.75 -11.71
C ASN A 86 2.37 2.48 -11.81
N HIS A 87 2.41 1.61 -10.80
CA HIS A 87 1.55 0.43 -10.75
C HIS A 87 0.06 0.79 -10.86
N VAL A 88 -0.41 1.77 -10.08
CA VAL A 88 -1.81 2.22 -10.12
C VAL A 88 -2.17 2.77 -11.51
N PHE A 89 -1.30 3.58 -12.12
CA PHE A 89 -1.55 4.16 -13.44
C PHE A 89 -1.59 3.11 -14.55
N GLU A 90 -0.70 2.13 -14.54
CA GLU A 90 -0.67 1.03 -15.50
C GLU A 90 -1.92 0.16 -15.39
N GLN A 91 -2.31 -0.21 -14.17
CA GLN A 91 -3.52 -1.00 -13.94
C GLN A 91 -4.78 -0.26 -14.40
N LYS A 92 -4.90 1.05 -14.12
CA LYS A 92 -6.03 1.85 -14.61
C LYS A 92 -6.09 1.94 -16.13
N LYS A 93 -4.94 2.06 -16.82
CA LYS A 93 -4.90 2.04 -18.28
C LYS A 93 -5.45 0.71 -18.80
N ILE A 94 -4.99 -0.41 -18.25
CA ILE A 94 -5.46 -1.75 -18.65
C ILE A 94 -6.98 -1.87 -18.46
N THR A 95 -7.50 -1.50 -17.29
CA THR A 95 -8.95 -1.53 -17.02
C THR A 95 -9.74 -0.70 -18.03
N ILE A 96 -9.26 0.49 -18.40
CA ILE A 96 -9.92 1.33 -19.42
C ILE A 96 -9.91 0.64 -20.79
N TYR A 97 -8.81 0.01 -21.20
CA TYR A 97 -8.74 -0.72 -22.47
C TYR A 97 -9.69 -1.92 -22.49
N GLU A 98 -9.77 -2.70 -21.41
CA GLU A 98 -10.71 -3.82 -21.28
C GLU A 98 -12.17 -3.35 -21.31
N GLU A 99 -12.49 -2.22 -20.66
CA GLU A 99 -13.82 -1.60 -20.72
C GLU A 99 -14.17 -1.11 -22.13
N ILE A 100 -13.22 -0.52 -22.86
CA ILE A 100 -13.44 -0.09 -24.25
C ILE A 100 -13.64 -1.31 -25.17
N ASP A 101 -12.84 -2.36 -25.02
CA ASP A 101 -12.93 -3.57 -25.84
C ASP A 101 -14.25 -4.31 -25.58
N THR A 102 -14.64 -4.50 -24.32
CA THR A 102 -15.94 -5.10 -23.98
C THR A 102 -17.12 -4.28 -24.47
N ASN A 103 -17.11 -2.96 -24.31
CA ASN A 103 -18.18 -2.09 -24.83
C ASN A 103 -18.17 -1.94 -26.36
N GLY A 104 -17.01 -2.06 -27.01
CA GLY A 104 -16.87 -2.07 -28.46
C GLY A 104 -17.35 -3.38 -29.07
N PHE A 105 -17.08 -4.51 -28.40
CA PHE A 105 -17.55 -5.84 -28.78
C PHE A 105 -19.06 -6.01 -28.58
N LEU A 106 -19.63 -5.48 -27.48
CA LEU A 106 -21.08 -5.51 -27.23
C LEU A 106 -21.88 -4.72 -28.28
N ARG A 107 -21.32 -3.66 -28.87
CA ARG A 107 -21.95 -2.96 -30.01
C ARG A 107 -22.06 -3.79 -31.30
N HIS A 108 -21.30 -4.87 -31.43
CA HIS A 108 -21.36 -5.75 -32.60
C HIS A 108 -22.28 -6.97 -32.43
N ILE A 109 -22.86 -7.17 -31.24
CA ILE A 109 -23.77 -8.30 -30.95
C ILE A 109 -25.25 -7.83 -30.90
N GLU A 110 -25.50 -6.52 -30.85
CA GLU A 110 -26.84 -5.93 -31.04
C GLU A 110 -27.09 -5.58 -32.53
N LEU A 111 -27.22 -6.58 -33.41
CA LEU A 111 -27.86 -6.46 -34.73
C LEU A 111 -28.65 -7.73 -35.07
#